data_AF-A0A8T3N380-F1
#
_entry.id   AF-A0A8T3N380-F1
#
_cell.length_a   1.000
_cell.length_b   1.000
_cell.length_c   1.000
_cell.angle_alpha   90.00
_cell.angle_beta   90.00
_cell.angle_gamma   90.00
#
_symmetry.space_group_name_H-M   'P 1'
#
loop_
_entity.id
_entity.type
_entity.pdbx_description
1 polymer ?
#
loop_
_entity_poly.entity_id
_entity_poly.type
_entity_poly.pdbx_seq_one_letter_code
_entity_poly.pdbx_strand_id
1 'polypeptide(L)'
;MTAQNDLEGTLGAWLHGDATTTPPPEPLARAIESTRSVRPRPALVALIGSSWIGAGETNVVRGGIANLRPGIAVISLAAALVVAVVLGATLVRSPVVGPGATSSPSASSSTSPSPAPTEAAGGDFGTPLPSYKTFANPAYGWSVSYNADWSVFDDPFLAGPHGVTQFVPWNAGQLFVLVGGPGAGAPKPCSGCGTFRSRAVDDLAVEVLEFLRLENVNPPASSELPRTIGRDSLDGEDARYGYQTYPPNGHDFPSRDFVFVAIHGRRQYVIVLTPNIADGAEADWFPKFAHDLRFTTP
;
A
#
# COMPACT_ATOMS: atom_id res chain seq x y z
N MET A 1 4.58 -47.44 -23.29
CA MET A 1 4.12 -46.16 -22.73
C MET A 1 3.53 -46.45 -21.36
N THR A 2 3.97 -45.75 -20.32
CA THR A 2 3.47 -45.89 -18.95
C THR A 2 2.25 -44.99 -18.76
N ALA A 3 1.27 -45.41 -17.95
CA ALA A 3 0.03 -44.65 -17.70
C ALA A 3 0.28 -43.21 -17.18
N GLN A 4 1.46 -42.97 -16.60
CA GLN A 4 1.88 -41.66 -16.13
C GLN A 4 2.26 -40.71 -17.28
N ASN A 5 2.91 -41.23 -18.34
CA ASN A 5 3.27 -40.42 -19.51
C ASN A 5 2.02 -40.04 -20.33
N ASP A 6 0.99 -40.90 -20.34
CA ASP A 6 -0.29 -40.60 -20.97
C ASP A 6 -1.05 -39.51 -20.19
N LEU A 7 -1.01 -39.54 -18.85
CA LEU A 7 -1.65 -38.53 -18.01
C LEU A 7 -1.02 -37.14 -18.20
N GLU A 8 0.31 -37.06 -18.19
CA GLU A 8 1.05 -35.80 -18.38
C GLU A 8 0.82 -35.23 -19.79
N GLY A 9 0.83 -36.07 -20.82
CA GLY A 9 0.52 -35.66 -22.20
C GLY A 9 -0.90 -35.13 -22.36
N THR A 10 -1.88 -35.79 -21.72
CA THR A 10 -3.30 -35.39 -21.80
C THR A 10 -3.57 -34.09 -21.03
N LEU A 11 -2.94 -33.90 -19.87
CA LEU A 11 -2.99 -32.66 -19.10
C LEU A 11 -2.34 -31.50 -19.84
N GLY A 12 -1.19 -31.74 -20.48
CA GLY A 12 -0.50 -30.76 -21.31
C GLY A 12 -1.37 -30.27 -22.46
N ALA A 13 -1.93 -31.18 -23.26
CA ALA A 13 -2.78 -30.85 -24.40
C ALA A 13 -4.07 -30.08 -23.97
N TRP A 14 -4.69 -30.50 -22.86
CA TRP A 14 -5.90 -29.84 -22.36
C TRP A 14 -5.64 -28.41 -21.84
N LEU A 15 -4.51 -28.18 -21.15
CA LEU A 15 -4.13 -26.85 -20.66
C LEU A 15 -3.79 -25.87 -21.78
N HIS A 16 -3.31 -26.37 -22.93
CA HIS A 16 -2.97 -25.55 -24.09
C HIS A 16 -4.17 -25.28 -25.02
N GLY A 17 -5.38 -25.71 -24.65
CA GLY A 17 -6.61 -25.33 -25.34
C GLY A 17 -6.90 -26.10 -26.63
N ASP A 18 -6.24 -27.24 -26.86
CA ASP A 18 -6.58 -28.11 -27.99
C ASP A 18 -7.95 -28.78 -27.73
N ALA A 19 -8.98 -28.22 -28.37
CA ALA A 19 -10.39 -28.59 -28.17
C ALA A 19 -10.79 -29.99 -28.69
N THR A 20 -9.81 -30.84 -29.07
CA THR A 20 -10.04 -32.17 -29.66
C THR A 20 -9.72 -33.33 -28.71
N THR A 21 -9.28 -33.08 -27.48
CA THR A 21 -9.00 -34.15 -26.51
C THR A 21 -10.24 -34.57 -25.73
N THR A 22 -10.41 -35.89 -25.55
CA THR A 22 -11.41 -36.49 -24.66
C THR A 22 -11.39 -35.85 -23.26
N PRO A 23 -12.57 -35.55 -22.67
CA PRO A 23 -12.64 -34.87 -21.38
C PRO A 23 -11.93 -35.67 -20.28
N PRO A 24 -11.33 -34.99 -19.28
CA PRO A 24 -10.62 -35.66 -18.20
C PRO A 24 -11.57 -36.61 -17.43
N PRO A 25 -11.05 -37.70 -16.84
CA PRO A 25 -11.84 -38.61 -16.02
C PRO A 25 -12.63 -37.85 -14.95
N GLU A 26 -13.88 -38.28 -14.72
CA GLU A 26 -14.85 -37.60 -13.86
C GLU A 26 -14.32 -37.11 -12.49
N PRO A 27 -13.51 -37.88 -11.73
CA PRO A 27 -12.97 -37.39 -10.46
C PRO A 27 -11.97 -36.23 -10.63
N LEU A 28 -11.18 -36.24 -11.71
CA LEU A 28 -10.24 -35.16 -12.02
C LEU A 28 -10.99 -33.92 -12.54
N ALA A 29 -12.03 -34.12 -13.36
CA ALA A 29 -12.91 -33.04 -13.77
C ALA A 29 -13.56 -32.34 -12.57
N ARG A 30 -14.04 -33.12 -11.58
CA ARG A 30 -14.61 -32.59 -10.33
C ARG A 30 -13.59 -31.84 -9.49
N ALA A 31 -12.36 -32.35 -9.40
CA ALA A 31 -11.27 -31.67 -8.68
C ALA A 31 -10.89 -30.34 -9.36
N ILE A 32 -10.74 -30.33 -10.68
CA ILE A 32 -10.43 -29.12 -11.45
C ILE A 32 -11.57 -28.10 -11.32
N GLU A 33 -12.82 -28.52 -11.42
CA GLU A 33 -13.96 -27.63 -11.27
C GLU A 33 -14.07 -27.05 -9.85
N SER A 34 -13.74 -27.86 -8.83
CA SER A 34 -13.65 -27.39 -7.44
C SER A 34 -12.60 -26.28 -7.29
N THR A 35 -11.47 -26.37 -7.99
CA THR A 35 -10.44 -25.32 -7.96
C THR A 35 -10.77 -24.11 -8.85
N ARG A 36 -11.50 -24.30 -9.96
CA ARG A 36 -11.95 -23.19 -10.83
C ARG A 36 -13.00 -22.31 -10.15
N SER A 37 -13.82 -22.88 -9.27
CA SER A 37 -14.79 -22.12 -8.47
C SER A 37 -14.15 -21.27 -7.36
N VAL A 38 -12.86 -21.47 -7.08
CA VAL A 38 -12.08 -20.67 -6.13
C VAL A 38 -11.15 -19.73 -6.90
N ARG A 39 -11.74 -18.69 -7.51
CA ARG A 39 -10.95 -17.54 -7.97
C ARG A 39 -11.19 -16.35 -7.03
N PRO A 40 -10.13 -15.71 -6.51
CA PRO A 40 -10.28 -14.41 -5.87
C PRO A 40 -10.79 -13.40 -6.90
N ARG A 41 -11.87 -12.68 -6.57
CA ARG A 41 -12.32 -11.57 -7.41
C ARG A 41 -11.38 -10.36 -7.22
N PRO A 42 -11.25 -9.50 -8.25
CA PRO A 42 -10.63 -8.18 -8.08
C PRO A 42 -11.28 -7.43 -6.91
N ALA A 43 -10.44 -6.82 -6.07
CA ALA A 43 -10.80 -6.24 -4.77
C ALA A 43 -12.01 -5.28 -4.81
N LEU A 44 -12.26 -4.63 -5.96
CA LEU A 44 -13.34 -3.66 -6.15
C LEU A 44 -14.74 -4.30 -6.02
N VAL A 45 -14.88 -5.60 -6.30
CA VAL A 45 -16.18 -6.30 -6.19
C VAL A 45 -16.43 -6.82 -4.76
N ALA A 46 -15.40 -7.02 -3.95
CA ALA A 46 -15.53 -7.41 -2.54
C ALA A 46 -16.05 -6.25 -1.65
N LEU A 47 -15.86 -5.00 -2.09
CA LEU A 47 -16.29 -3.80 -1.39
C LEU A 47 -17.81 -3.59 -1.37
N ILE A 48 -18.58 -4.24 -2.25
CA ILE A 48 -20.04 -4.07 -2.38
C ILE A 48 -20.83 -5.19 -1.65
N GLY A 49 -20.27 -5.78 -0.60
CA GLY A 49 -21.02 -6.53 0.41
C GLY A 49 -21.84 -7.74 -0.08
N SER A 50 -21.52 -8.35 -1.22
CA SER A 50 -22.22 -9.57 -1.66
C SER A 50 -21.63 -10.81 -0.98
N SER A 51 -22.43 -11.48 -0.15
CA SER A 51 -22.08 -12.79 0.41
C SER A 51 -21.96 -13.85 -0.70
N TRP A 52 -20.98 -14.75 -0.54
CA TRP A 52 -20.84 -15.98 -1.32
C TRP A 52 -22.21 -16.68 -1.49
N ILE A 53 -22.60 -17.00 -2.72
CA ILE A 53 -23.68 -17.97 -2.97
C ILE A 53 -23.03 -19.15 -3.69
N GLY A 54 -22.59 -20.12 -2.89
CA GLY A 54 -22.14 -21.43 -3.36
C GLY A 54 -22.90 -22.51 -2.59
N ALA A 55 -23.40 -23.52 -3.29
CA ALA A 55 -24.18 -24.60 -2.71
C ALA A 55 -23.33 -25.46 -1.76
N GLY A 56 -23.34 -25.12 -0.48
CA GLY A 56 -22.58 -25.87 0.53
C GLY A 56 -22.55 -25.24 1.93
N GLU A 57 -23.57 -24.48 2.33
CA GLU A 57 -23.64 -23.99 3.72
C GLU A 57 -24.22 -25.07 4.63
N THR A 58 -23.36 -25.76 5.37
CA THR A 58 -23.77 -26.62 6.49
C THR A 58 -24.46 -25.79 7.58
N ASN A 59 -25.57 -26.31 8.11
CA ASN A 59 -26.51 -25.66 9.05
C ASN A 59 -25.92 -25.05 10.33
N VAL A 60 -24.62 -25.23 10.60
CA VAL A 60 -23.94 -24.73 11.81
C VAL A 60 -23.63 -23.23 11.73
N VAL A 61 -23.40 -22.68 10.53
CA VAL A 61 -23.04 -21.25 10.35
C VAL A 61 -24.28 -20.34 10.39
N ARG A 62 -25.45 -20.86 10.00
CA ARG A 62 -26.72 -20.11 9.98
C ARG A 62 -27.20 -19.70 11.39
N GLY A 63 -26.83 -20.46 12.43
CA GLY A 63 -27.14 -20.12 13.83
C GLY A 63 -26.33 -18.93 14.38
N GLY A 64 -25.10 -18.75 13.92
CA GLY A 64 -24.24 -17.63 14.36
C GLY A 64 -24.63 -16.29 13.72
N ILE A 65 -25.07 -16.31 12.46
CA ILE A 65 -25.40 -15.11 11.69
C ILE A 65 -26.76 -14.51 12.11
N ALA A 66 -27.69 -15.33 12.62
CA ALA A 66 -29.00 -14.83 13.08
C ALA A 66 -28.89 -13.87 14.28
N ASN A 67 -27.86 -14.01 15.12
CA ASN A 67 -27.67 -13.18 16.33
C ASN A 67 -26.92 -11.86 16.09
N LEU A 68 -26.34 -11.64 14.90
CA LEU A 68 -25.61 -10.41 14.54
C LEU A 68 -26.48 -9.35 13.86
N ARG A 69 -27.67 -9.72 13.39
CA ARG A 69 -28.60 -8.81 12.69
C ARG A 69 -29.09 -7.61 13.52
N PRO A 70 -29.40 -7.73 14.83
CA PRO A 70 -29.84 -6.56 15.59
C PRO A 70 -28.68 -5.56 15.85
N GLY A 71 -27.42 -6.02 15.96
CA GLY A 71 -26.27 -5.15 16.21
C GLY A 71 -25.91 -4.26 15.02
N ILE A 72 -25.96 -4.81 13.80
CA ILE A 72 -25.66 -4.05 12.58
C ILE A 72 -26.74 -2.99 12.31
N ALA A 73 -28.01 -3.29 12.60
CA ALA A 73 -29.10 -2.33 12.48
C ALA A 73 -28.90 -1.12 13.42
N VAL A 74 -28.49 -1.36 14.68
CA VAL A 74 -28.24 -0.29 15.65
C VAL A 74 -27.04 0.59 15.25
N ILE A 75 -25.96 0.00 14.76
CA ILE A 75 -24.77 0.75 14.31
C ILE A 75 -25.10 1.61 13.09
N SER A 76 -25.87 1.08 12.13
CA SER A 76 -26.29 1.84 10.95
C SER A 76 -27.22 3.01 11.30
N LEU A 77 -28.11 2.83 12.27
CA LEU A 77 -28.99 3.90 12.77
C LEU A 77 -28.19 5.00 13.48
N ALA A 78 -27.22 4.63 14.32
CA ALA A 78 -26.36 5.58 15.01
C ALA A 78 -25.51 6.41 14.04
N ALA A 79 -24.95 5.76 13.01
CA ALA A 79 -24.20 6.45 11.96
C ALA A 79 -25.07 7.45 11.18
N ALA A 80 -26.30 7.07 10.81
CA ALA A 80 -27.24 7.95 10.12
C ALA A 80 -27.61 9.18 10.97
N LEU A 81 -27.77 9.00 12.28
CA LEU A 81 -28.13 10.09 13.20
C LEU A 81 -26.98 11.09 13.39
N VAL A 82 -25.73 10.61 13.43
CA VAL A 82 -24.53 11.47 13.46
C VAL A 82 -24.44 12.32 12.19
N VAL A 83 -24.67 11.73 11.01
CA VAL A 83 -24.65 12.46 9.74
C VAL A 83 -25.74 13.54 9.71
N ALA A 84 -26.95 13.23 10.18
CA ALA A 84 -28.05 14.21 10.25
C ALA A 84 -27.73 15.40 11.16
N VAL A 85 -27.10 15.17 12.32
CA VAL A 85 -26.69 16.25 13.25
C VAL A 85 -25.61 17.14 12.65
N VAL A 86 -24.61 16.55 11.97
CA VAL A 86 -23.53 17.31 11.33
C VAL A 86 -24.07 18.19 10.19
N LEU A 87 -24.95 17.65 9.34
CA LEU A 87 -25.58 18.44 8.28
C LEU A 87 -26.48 19.56 8.85
N GLY A 88 -27.25 19.27 9.90
CA GLY A 88 -28.08 20.29 10.57
C GLY A 88 -27.28 21.45 11.16
N ALA A 89 -26.10 21.19 11.73
CA ALA A 89 -25.25 22.22 12.32
C ALA A 89 -24.63 23.18 11.28
N THR A 90 -24.41 22.72 10.04
CA THR A 90 -23.82 23.56 8.99
C THR A 90 -24.77 24.60 8.38
N LEU A 91 -26.09 24.44 8.53
CA LEU A 91 -27.08 25.33 7.91
C LEU A 91 -27.47 26.55 8.78
N VAL A 92 -26.96 26.67 10.02
CA VAL A 92 -27.40 27.72 10.98
C VAL A 92 -26.44 28.91 11.07
N ARG A 93 -25.30 28.91 10.37
CA ARG A 93 -24.34 30.04 10.40
C ARG A 93 -24.42 30.91 9.14
N SER A 94 -25.33 31.88 9.16
CA SER A 94 -25.25 33.05 8.27
C SER A 94 -24.55 34.20 8.99
N PRO A 95 -23.47 34.79 8.44
CA PRO A 95 -22.94 36.05 8.94
C PRO A 95 -23.70 37.23 8.32
N VAL A 96 -24.19 38.12 9.18
CA VAL A 96 -24.64 39.49 8.87
C VAL A 96 -23.50 40.44 9.23
N VAL A 97 -23.41 41.59 8.52
CA VAL A 97 -22.48 42.75 8.63
C VAL A 97 -21.53 42.81 7.41
N GLY A 98 -21.48 43.80 6.51
CA GLY A 98 -21.99 45.18 6.46
C GLY A 98 -20.80 46.14 6.18
N PRO A 99 -20.61 46.72 4.98
CA PRO A 99 -19.47 47.61 4.72
C PRO A 99 -19.82 49.09 4.96
N GLY A 100 -19.16 49.70 5.94
CA GLY A 100 -19.14 51.14 6.15
C GLY A 100 -17.93 51.79 5.45
N ALA A 101 -18.19 52.86 4.71
CA ALA A 101 -17.19 53.76 4.15
C ALA A 101 -16.53 54.65 5.23
N THR A 102 -15.35 55.23 4.96
CA THR A 102 -15.17 56.66 4.56
C THR A 102 -13.70 57.13 4.76
N SER A 103 -13.19 57.86 3.75
CA SER A 103 -12.25 59.02 3.73
C SER A 103 -10.76 58.94 4.14
N SER A 104 -9.92 59.36 3.17
CA SER A 104 -8.58 59.99 3.28
C SER A 104 -8.60 61.33 4.05
N PRO A 105 -7.43 61.95 4.37
CA PRO A 105 -6.78 62.87 3.41
C PRO A 105 -5.23 63.01 3.45
N SER A 106 -4.69 63.50 2.31
CA SER A 106 -3.53 64.43 2.11
C SER A 106 -2.11 64.07 2.58
N ALA A 107 -1.00 64.46 1.95
CA ALA A 107 -0.66 65.10 0.67
C ALA A 107 0.89 65.18 0.53
N SER A 108 1.38 65.30 -0.73
CA SER A 108 2.67 65.92 -1.17
C SER A 108 3.99 65.19 -0.80
N SER A 109 5.04 65.09 -1.62
CA SER A 109 5.42 65.61 -2.94
C SER A 109 6.81 65.06 -3.34
N SER A 110 7.11 65.03 -4.65
CA SER A 110 8.44 64.99 -5.33
C SER A 110 9.38 63.81 -5.01
N THR A 111 9.92 63.04 -5.97
CA THR A 111 10.88 63.48 -7.01
C THR A 111 11.11 62.32 -8.01
N SER A 112 11.13 62.62 -9.30
CA SER A 112 11.57 61.77 -10.44
C SER A 112 13.10 61.94 -10.62
N PRO A 113 13.93 60.95 -11.02
CA PRO A 113 13.92 60.47 -12.40
C PRO A 113 14.36 59.01 -12.69
N SER A 114 14.08 58.60 -13.94
CA SER A 114 14.79 57.64 -14.80
C SER A 114 14.18 56.23 -14.97
N PRO A 115 13.76 55.85 -16.20
CA PRO A 115 13.23 54.54 -16.52
C PRO A 115 14.38 53.55 -16.80
N ALA A 116 14.56 52.57 -15.92
CA ALA A 116 15.34 51.37 -16.24
C ALA A 116 14.44 50.34 -16.94
N PRO A 117 14.99 49.52 -17.86
CA PRO A 117 14.20 48.64 -18.72
C PRO A 117 13.46 47.60 -17.88
N THR A 118 12.21 47.37 -18.24
CA THR A 118 11.41 46.22 -17.82
C THR A 118 12.12 44.93 -18.22
N GLU A 119 12.96 44.42 -17.32
CA GLU A 119 13.40 43.05 -17.38
C GLU A 119 12.21 42.20 -16.95
N ALA A 120 11.74 41.37 -17.88
CA ALA A 120 10.63 40.47 -17.67
C ALA A 120 10.88 39.70 -16.37
N ALA A 121 9.95 39.82 -15.42
CA ALA A 121 9.85 38.92 -14.30
C ALA A 121 9.78 37.51 -14.89
N GLY A 122 10.93 36.83 -14.88
CA GLY A 122 10.99 35.39 -15.02
C GLY A 122 10.08 34.86 -13.95
N GLY A 123 8.92 34.37 -14.39
CA GLY A 123 8.04 33.58 -13.54
C GLY A 123 8.83 32.36 -13.14
N ASP A 124 9.55 32.47 -12.03
CA ASP A 124 9.86 31.33 -11.20
C ASP A 124 8.48 30.83 -10.75
N PHE A 125 7.91 29.93 -11.56
CA PHE A 125 6.78 29.11 -11.15
C PHE A 125 7.32 28.24 -10.02
N GLY A 126 7.42 28.86 -8.84
CA GLY A 126 7.92 28.25 -7.64
C GLY A 126 7.05 27.04 -7.38
N THR A 127 7.56 25.86 -7.74
CA THR A 127 7.07 24.63 -7.18
C THR A 127 7.21 24.81 -5.68
N PRO A 128 6.09 24.88 -4.93
CA PRO A 128 6.17 25.07 -3.50
C PRO A 128 7.07 23.98 -2.94
N LEU A 129 8.07 24.39 -2.16
CA LEU A 129 8.97 23.45 -1.48
C LEU A 129 8.12 22.37 -0.80
N PRO A 130 8.47 21.08 -0.96
CA PRO A 130 7.70 20.01 -0.36
C PRO A 130 7.64 20.24 1.15
N SER A 131 6.43 20.36 1.68
CA SER A 131 6.20 20.46 3.12
C SER A 131 6.26 19.07 3.73
N TYR A 132 7.02 18.90 4.81
CA TYR A 132 7.18 17.61 5.49
C TYR A 132 6.37 17.56 6.79
N LYS A 133 5.88 16.36 7.13
CA LYS A 133 5.28 16.01 8.42
C LYS A 133 6.08 14.88 9.04
N THR A 134 5.96 14.70 10.35
CA THR A 134 6.53 13.55 11.06
C THR A 134 5.41 12.66 11.56
N PHE A 135 5.49 11.38 11.22
CA PHE A 135 4.67 10.34 11.82
C PHE A 135 5.49 9.64 12.90
N ALA A 136 4.89 9.40 14.07
CA ALA A 136 5.52 8.70 15.16
C ALA A 136 4.61 7.59 15.66
N ASN A 137 5.15 6.39 15.79
CA ASN A 137 4.45 5.24 16.36
C ASN A 137 5.14 4.80 17.66
N PRO A 138 4.71 5.35 18.82
CA PRO A 138 5.36 5.06 20.10
C PRO A 138 5.21 3.60 20.52
N ALA A 139 4.12 2.92 20.12
CA ALA A 139 3.90 1.50 20.44
C ALA A 139 4.98 0.58 19.84
N TYR A 140 5.56 0.99 18.72
CA TYR A 140 6.57 0.24 17.98
C TYR A 140 7.95 0.91 17.98
N GLY A 141 8.10 2.04 18.68
CA GLY A 141 9.38 2.72 18.90
C GLY A 141 10.04 3.25 17.62
N TRP A 142 9.29 3.93 16.76
CA TRP A 142 9.87 4.58 15.58
C TRP A 142 9.13 5.85 15.16
N SER A 143 9.82 6.70 14.40
CA SER A 143 9.22 7.84 13.70
C SER A 143 9.84 8.04 12.32
N VAL A 144 9.17 8.75 11.43
CA VAL A 144 9.67 9.05 10.08
C VAL A 144 9.14 10.40 9.60
N SER A 145 9.97 11.15 8.88
CA SER A 145 9.53 12.34 8.14
C SER A 145 9.06 11.95 6.74
N TYR A 146 7.92 12.51 6.32
CA TYR A 146 7.26 12.18 5.06
C TYR A 146 6.60 13.42 4.45
N ASN A 147 6.28 13.38 3.16
CA ASN A 147 5.64 14.52 2.49
C ASN A 147 4.20 14.72 3.02
N ALA A 148 3.83 15.95 3.32
CA ALA A 148 2.60 16.29 4.04
C ALA A 148 1.31 15.99 3.28
N ASP A 149 1.41 15.79 1.96
CA ASP A 149 0.34 15.43 1.04
C ASP A 149 0.06 13.92 0.99
N TRP A 150 0.92 13.08 1.56
CA TRP A 150 0.70 11.64 1.61
C TRP A 150 -0.40 11.29 2.61
N SER A 151 -1.19 10.27 2.26
CA SER A 151 -2.12 9.65 3.21
C SER A 151 -1.40 8.61 4.05
N VAL A 152 -1.74 8.53 5.33
CA VAL A 152 -1.16 7.57 6.29
C VAL A 152 -2.28 6.78 6.96
N PHE A 153 -2.16 5.46 6.96
CA PHE A 153 -3.08 4.53 7.59
C PHE A 153 -2.31 3.69 8.61
N ASP A 154 -2.73 3.75 9.87
CA ASP A 154 -2.15 2.93 10.94
C ASP A 154 -2.94 1.62 11.08
N ASP A 155 -2.21 0.51 11.06
CA ASP A 155 -2.66 -0.87 11.07
C ASP A 155 -3.84 -1.21 10.12
N PRO A 156 -3.67 -1.03 8.79
CA PRO A 156 -4.73 -1.31 7.82
C PRO A 156 -5.14 -2.79 7.75
N PHE A 157 -4.35 -3.70 8.35
CA PHE A 157 -4.57 -5.15 8.30
C PHE A 157 -4.99 -5.76 9.63
N LEU A 158 -5.17 -4.97 10.68
CA LEU A 158 -5.46 -5.46 12.04
C LEU A 158 -4.43 -6.50 12.49
N ALA A 159 -3.15 -6.18 12.32
CA ALA A 159 -2.01 -7.08 12.49
C ALA A 159 -1.74 -7.48 13.95
N GLY A 160 -2.52 -6.97 14.92
CA GLY A 160 -2.50 -7.42 16.31
C GLY A 160 -1.25 -6.94 17.05
N PRO A 161 -0.37 -7.84 17.55
CA PRO A 161 0.86 -7.44 18.26
C PRO A 161 1.97 -6.90 17.33
N HIS A 162 1.70 -6.83 16.02
CA HIS A 162 2.60 -6.36 14.99
C HIS A 162 2.19 -4.98 14.49
N GLY A 163 3.16 -4.16 14.10
CA GLY A 163 2.90 -2.84 13.54
C GLY A 163 2.88 -2.91 12.03
N VAL A 164 1.82 -2.38 11.41
CA VAL A 164 1.80 -2.07 9.98
C VAL A 164 1.35 -0.63 9.83
N THR A 165 2.16 0.20 9.19
CA THR A 165 1.74 1.56 8.82
C THR A 165 1.89 1.70 7.32
N GLN A 166 0.81 2.08 6.64
CA GLN A 166 0.80 2.32 5.21
C GLN A 166 0.88 3.82 4.94
N PHE A 167 1.81 4.20 4.08
CA PHE A 167 1.90 5.51 3.46
C PHE A 167 1.48 5.37 2.00
N VAL A 168 0.71 6.34 1.50
CA VAL A 168 0.30 6.39 0.10
C VAL A 168 0.87 7.66 -0.51
N PRO A 169 2.10 7.59 -1.06
CA PRO A 169 2.66 8.67 -1.85
C PRO A 169 1.81 8.95 -3.08
N TRP A 170 1.68 10.23 -3.43
CA TRP A 170 1.01 10.60 -4.67
C TRP A 170 1.77 9.99 -5.87
N ASN A 171 1.06 9.24 -6.73
CA ASN A 171 1.58 8.57 -7.93
C ASN A 171 2.71 7.52 -7.75
N ALA A 172 3.21 7.27 -6.54
CA ALA A 172 4.36 6.37 -6.33
C ALA A 172 3.98 5.00 -5.74
N GLY A 173 2.68 4.72 -5.57
CA GLY A 173 2.15 3.44 -5.11
C GLY A 173 1.95 3.33 -3.61
N GLN A 174 2.25 2.17 -3.04
CA GLN A 174 2.01 1.86 -1.63
C GLN A 174 3.32 1.59 -0.91
N LEU A 175 3.57 2.38 0.13
CA LEU A 175 4.70 2.19 1.02
C LEU A 175 4.21 1.63 2.36
N PHE A 176 4.90 0.62 2.88
CA PHE A 176 4.57 0.01 4.16
C PHE A 176 5.79 0.04 5.08
N VAL A 177 5.58 0.42 6.34
CA VAL A 177 6.51 0.18 7.44
C VAL A 177 5.94 -0.95 8.29
N LEU A 178 6.65 -2.07 8.32
CA LEU A 178 6.23 -3.33 8.93
C LEU A 178 7.16 -3.61 10.11
N VAL A 179 6.59 -3.70 11.32
CA VAL A 179 7.35 -3.86 12.56
C VAL A 179 6.93 -5.14 13.28
N GLY A 180 7.89 -6.02 13.51
CA GLY A 180 7.70 -7.22 14.30
C GLY A 180 7.50 -6.93 15.79
N GLY A 181 6.70 -7.76 16.46
CA GLY A 181 6.74 -7.85 17.92
C GLY A 181 8.14 -8.31 18.41
N PRO A 182 8.51 -8.08 19.69
CA PRO A 182 9.80 -8.51 20.21
C PRO A 182 10.00 -10.04 20.06
N GLY A 183 11.04 -10.44 19.33
CA GLY A 183 11.31 -11.84 19.02
C GLY A 183 10.36 -12.49 18.00
N ALA A 184 9.39 -11.75 17.46
CA ALA A 184 8.51 -12.18 16.38
C ALA A 184 8.97 -11.58 15.04
N GLY A 185 8.57 -12.18 13.91
CA GLY A 185 8.89 -11.64 12.60
C GLY A 185 8.10 -10.37 12.31
N ALA A 186 8.58 -9.55 11.37
CA ALA A 186 7.75 -8.48 10.81
C ALA A 186 6.54 -9.09 10.06
N PRO A 187 5.35 -8.50 10.15
CA PRO A 187 4.16 -9.00 9.46
C PRO A 187 4.34 -8.84 7.94
N LYS A 188 3.75 -9.76 7.16
CA LYS A 188 3.63 -9.57 5.72
C LYS A 188 2.48 -8.60 5.44
N PRO A 189 2.57 -7.72 4.41
CA PRO A 189 1.55 -6.70 4.11
C PRO A 189 0.29 -7.30 3.44
N CYS A 190 -0.29 -8.35 4.04
CA CYS A 190 -1.54 -8.96 3.62
C CYS A 190 -2.23 -9.68 4.78
N SER A 191 -3.57 -9.77 4.71
CA SER A 191 -4.37 -10.37 5.77
C SER A 191 -4.12 -11.87 5.89
N GLY A 192 -3.74 -12.34 7.08
CA GLY A 192 -3.53 -13.77 7.36
C GLY A 192 -2.24 -14.37 6.82
N CYS A 193 -1.35 -13.57 6.21
CA CYS A 193 -0.11 -14.07 5.60
C CYS A 193 1.00 -14.46 6.58
N GLY A 194 0.80 -14.16 7.87
CA GLY A 194 1.78 -14.41 8.92
C GLY A 194 2.93 -13.42 8.91
N THR A 195 4.13 -13.88 9.30
CA THR A 195 5.32 -13.05 9.47
C THR A 195 6.50 -13.58 8.66
N PHE A 196 7.48 -12.71 8.40
CA PHE A 196 8.78 -13.11 7.85
C PHE A 196 9.54 -13.97 8.86
N ARG A 197 10.21 -15.02 8.38
CA ARG A 197 10.85 -16.03 9.22
C ARG A 197 12.30 -15.70 9.54
N SER A 198 12.99 -15.09 8.58
CA SER A 198 14.42 -14.83 8.63
C SER A 198 14.79 -13.89 9.76
N ARG A 199 15.86 -14.22 10.48
CA ARG A 199 16.36 -13.44 11.64
C ARG A 199 17.67 -12.71 11.37
N ALA A 200 18.33 -13.01 10.26
CA ALA A 200 19.46 -12.25 9.77
C ALA A 200 18.99 -11.20 8.78
N VAL A 201 19.63 -10.02 8.78
CA VAL A 201 19.24 -8.89 7.92
C VAL A 201 19.39 -9.25 6.45
N ASP A 202 20.46 -9.97 6.08
CA ASP A 202 20.70 -10.48 4.73
C ASP A 202 19.58 -11.40 4.23
N ASP A 203 19.27 -12.45 5.00
CA ASP A 203 18.23 -13.41 4.64
C ASP A 203 16.83 -12.78 4.63
N LEU A 204 16.58 -11.81 5.52
CA LEU A 204 15.32 -11.08 5.58
C LEU A 204 15.10 -10.23 4.33
N ALA A 205 16.13 -9.53 3.84
CA ALA A 205 16.03 -8.76 2.59
C ALA A 205 15.67 -9.68 1.41
N VAL A 206 16.28 -10.88 1.38
CA VAL A 206 16.03 -11.89 0.36
C VAL A 206 14.59 -12.41 0.44
N GLU A 207 14.11 -12.74 1.64
CA GLU A 207 12.76 -13.26 1.88
C GLU A 207 11.69 -12.22 1.51
N VAL A 208 11.91 -10.94 1.87
CA VAL A 208 10.96 -9.87 1.56
C VAL A 208 10.84 -9.66 0.05
N LEU A 209 11.97 -9.57 -0.67
CA LEU A 209 11.94 -9.41 -2.13
C LEU A 209 11.34 -10.63 -2.84
N GLU A 210 11.54 -11.83 -2.31
CA GLU A 210 10.89 -13.04 -2.84
C GLU A 210 9.37 -13.02 -2.60
N PHE A 211 8.93 -12.58 -1.43
CA PHE A 211 7.52 -12.39 -1.14
C PHE A 211 6.87 -11.37 -2.10
N LEU A 212 7.49 -10.22 -2.32
CA LEU A 212 6.97 -9.19 -3.23
C LEU A 212 6.87 -9.72 -4.65
N ARG A 213 7.87 -10.47 -5.12
CA ARG A 213 7.85 -11.13 -6.43
C ARG A 213 6.66 -12.08 -6.59
N LEU A 214 6.32 -12.84 -5.54
CA LEU A 214 5.25 -13.85 -5.60
C LEU A 214 3.84 -13.26 -5.46
N GLU A 215 3.68 -12.21 -4.65
CA GLU A 215 2.38 -11.58 -4.40
C GLU A 215 2.02 -10.48 -5.41
N ASN A 216 2.99 -9.97 -6.18
CA ASN A 216 2.68 -9.02 -7.23
C ASN A 216 1.82 -9.74 -8.30
N VAL A 217 0.52 -9.41 -8.34
CA VAL A 217 -0.53 -10.13 -9.12
C VAL A 217 -0.30 -10.06 -10.65
N ASN A 218 0.68 -9.28 -11.11
CA ASN A 218 1.11 -9.20 -12.51
C ASN A 218 2.64 -9.33 -12.66
N PRO A 219 3.28 -10.46 -12.28
CA PRO A 219 4.67 -10.64 -12.68
C PRO A 219 4.68 -10.96 -14.19
N PRO A 220 5.43 -10.21 -15.01
CA PRO A 220 5.70 -10.67 -16.36
C PRO A 220 6.49 -11.97 -16.23
N ALA A 221 5.87 -13.06 -16.67
CA ALA A 221 6.23 -14.44 -16.34
C ALA A 221 7.63 -14.92 -16.80
N SER A 222 8.58 -14.07 -17.20
CA SER A 222 9.81 -14.57 -17.84
C SER A 222 11.02 -13.64 -17.93
N SER A 223 11.07 -12.49 -17.25
CA SER A 223 12.20 -11.57 -17.41
C SER A 223 12.66 -11.07 -16.04
N GLU A 224 13.37 -11.96 -15.34
CA GLU A 224 14.00 -11.69 -14.05
C GLU A 224 15.30 -10.92 -14.28
N LEU A 225 15.25 -9.59 -14.17
CA LEU A 225 16.48 -8.84 -13.95
C LEU A 225 17.06 -9.24 -12.59
N PRO A 226 18.39 -9.24 -12.44
CA PRO A 226 19.03 -9.65 -11.20
C PRO A 226 18.56 -8.75 -10.05
N ARG A 227 18.31 -9.40 -8.91
CA ARG A 227 18.06 -8.71 -7.64
C ARG A 227 19.31 -7.98 -7.18
N THR A 228 19.14 -6.75 -6.72
CA THR A 228 20.23 -5.98 -6.10
C THR A 228 19.97 -5.88 -4.60
N ILE A 229 20.94 -6.27 -3.78
CA ILE A 229 20.94 -6.05 -2.33
C ILE A 229 22.29 -5.44 -1.96
N GLY A 230 22.25 -4.27 -1.32
CA GLY A 230 23.41 -3.56 -0.80
C GLY A 230 23.43 -3.55 0.72
N ARG A 231 24.65 -3.46 1.28
CA ARG A 231 24.82 -3.14 2.70
C ARG A 231 24.47 -1.69 2.96
N ASP A 232 23.85 -1.45 4.09
CA ASP A 232 23.46 -0.12 4.53
C ASP A 232 23.46 -0.03 6.07
N SER A 233 23.12 1.13 6.62
CA SER A 233 22.94 1.33 8.05
C SER A 233 21.77 2.25 8.37
N LEU A 234 21.07 1.97 9.47
CA LEU A 234 20.00 2.82 9.99
C LEU A 234 20.23 3.08 11.47
N ASP A 235 20.43 4.35 11.84
CA ASP A 235 20.77 4.76 13.21
C ASP A 235 21.92 3.94 13.85
N GLY A 236 22.90 3.54 13.04
CA GLY A 236 24.06 2.75 13.45
C GLY A 236 23.83 1.23 13.48
N GLU A 237 22.63 0.75 13.20
CA GLU A 237 22.31 -0.67 13.07
C GLU A 237 22.59 -1.19 11.66
N ASP A 238 22.91 -2.48 11.54
CA ASP A 238 23.10 -3.14 10.25
C ASP A 238 21.76 -3.19 9.48
N ALA A 239 21.78 -2.69 8.25
CA ALA A 239 20.61 -2.63 7.40
C ALA A 239 20.91 -3.14 5.99
N ARG A 240 19.88 -3.52 5.25
CA ARG A 240 19.97 -3.85 3.83
C ARG A 240 18.95 -3.07 3.04
N TYR A 241 19.44 -2.41 2.01
CA TYR A 241 18.62 -1.83 0.97
C TYR A 241 18.67 -2.76 -0.24
N GLY A 242 17.52 -3.04 -0.85
CA GLY A 242 17.48 -3.86 -2.05
C GLY A 242 16.30 -3.52 -2.94
N TYR A 243 16.38 -3.97 -4.17
CA TYR A 243 15.29 -3.85 -5.12
C TYR A 243 15.25 -5.01 -6.11
N GLN A 244 14.04 -5.32 -6.57
CA GLN A 244 13.79 -6.23 -7.69
C GLN A 244 13.29 -5.40 -8.86
N THR A 245 13.98 -5.47 -9.99
CA THR A 245 13.56 -4.78 -11.22
C THR A 245 12.73 -5.73 -12.07
N TYR A 246 11.65 -5.22 -12.65
CA TYR A 246 10.82 -5.90 -13.62
C TYR A 246 10.88 -5.17 -14.96
N PRO A 247 10.74 -5.87 -16.09
CA PRO A 247 10.69 -5.22 -17.38
C PRO A 247 9.52 -4.24 -17.49
N PRO A 248 9.65 -3.23 -18.37
CA PRO A 248 8.58 -2.30 -18.70
C PRO A 248 7.40 -3.05 -19.34
N ASN A 249 6.36 -3.36 -18.56
CA ASN A 249 5.17 -4.09 -19.02
C ASN A 249 4.19 -3.18 -19.78
N GLY A 250 4.66 -2.56 -20.86
CA GLY A 250 3.89 -1.53 -21.58
C GLY A 250 3.99 -0.13 -20.97
N HIS A 251 4.97 0.10 -20.10
CA HIS A 251 5.33 1.39 -19.54
C HIS A 251 6.67 1.86 -20.11
N ASP A 252 6.95 3.16 -20.06
CA ASP A 252 8.22 3.71 -20.58
C ASP A 252 9.44 3.34 -19.71
N PHE A 253 9.20 2.83 -18.50
CA PHE A 253 10.23 2.56 -17.49
C PHE A 253 10.02 1.19 -16.81
N PRO A 254 11.11 0.55 -16.35
CA PRO A 254 11.02 -0.68 -15.58
C PRO A 254 10.44 -0.41 -14.17
N SER A 255 9.53 -1.26 -13.71
CA SER A 255 9.03 -1.22 -12.33
C SER A 255 10.07 -1.77 -11.35
N ARG A 256 10.12 -1.22 -10.14
CA ARG A 256 11.01 -1.73 -9.08
C ARG A 256 10.28 -1.88 -7.76
N ASP A 257 10.26 -3.09 -7.21
CA ASP A 257 9.89 -3.27 -5.81
C ASP A 257 11.11 -2.95 -4.95
N PHE A 258 10.95 -2.04 -3.99
CA PHE A 258 12.04 -1.65 -3.09
C PHE A 258 11.82 -2.24 -1.70
N VAL A 259 12.92 -2.61 -1.07
CA VAL A 259 12.95 -3.01 0.33
C VAL A 259 14.07 -2.29 1.06
N PHE A 260 13.78 -1.91 2.30
CA PHE A 260 14.79 -1.58 3.30
C PHE A 260 14.50 -2.39 4.55
N VAL A 261 15.46 -3.17 5.04
CA VAL A 261 15.31 -3.97 6.25
C VAL A 261 16.38 -3.64 7.27
N ALA A 262 15.99 -3.61 8.53
CA ALA A 262 16.89 -3.44 9.67
C ALA A 262 16.39 -4.25 10.86
N ILE A 263 17.29 -4.58 11.77
CA ILE A 263 16.97 -5.20 13.05
C ILE A 263 17.49 -4.27 14.13
N HIS A 264 16.58 -3.79 14.99
CA HIS A 264 16.94 -2.94 16.11
C HIS A 264 16.40 -3.55 17.41
N GLY A 265 17.29 -3.74 18.37
CA GLY A 265 17.02 -4.51 19.59
C GLY A 265 16.53 -5.94 19.27
N ARG A 266 15.27 -6.25 19.61
CA ARG A 266 14.64 -7.56 19.37
C ARG A 266 13.54 -7.52 18.30
N ARG A 267 13.47 -6.46 17.50
CA ARG A 267 12.41 -6.24 16.51
C ARG A 267 12.99 -6.17 15.09
N GLN A 268 12.20 -6.64 14.15
CA GLN A 268 12.45 -6.47 12.72
C GLN A 268 11.68 -5.25 12.22
N TYR A 269 12.36 -4.43 11.44
CA TYR A 269 11.80 -3.29 10.73
C TYR A 269 11.97 -3.55 9.25
N VAL A 270 10.85 -3.60 8.53
CA VAL A 270 10.83 -3.86 7.10
C VAL A 270 10.03 -2.74 6.45
N ILE A 271 10.70 -1.95 5.60
CA ILE A 271 10.07 -0.93 4.76
C ILE A 271 9.97 -1.50 3.35
N VAL A 272 8.77 -1.50 2.80
CA VAL A 272 8.50 -1.97 1.44
C VAL A 272 7.85 -0.86 0.65
N LEU A 273 8.25 -0.71 -0.61
CA LEU A 273 7.51 0.08 -1.59
C LEU A 273 7.09 -0.83 -2.75
N THR A 274 5.79 -0.91 -2.98
CA THR A 274 5.19 -1.51 -4.17
C THR A 274 4.73 -0.36 -5.07
N PRO A 275 5.46 -0.05 -6.16
CA PRO A 275 5.15 1.09 -7.00
C PRO A 275 3.86 0.87 -7.80
N ASN A 276 3.13 1.96 -8.07
CA ASN A 276 1.94 1.94 -8.93
C ASN A 276 2.26 2.28 -10.40
N ILE A 277 3.53 2.20 -10.79
CA ILE A 277 3.99 2.09 -12.18
C ILE A 277 3.97 3.41 -12.99
N ALA A 278 4.40 4.56 -12.45
CA ALA A 278 4.23 5.82 -13.20
C ALA A 278 5.43 6.75 -13.38
N ASP A 279 6.47 6.78 -12.54
CA ASP A 279 7.49 7.84 -12.71
C ASP A 279 8.96 7.42 -12.60
N GLY A 280 9.29 6.28 -11.98
CA GLY A 280 10.67 5.88 -11.76
C GLY A 280 11.43 6.78 -10.77
N ALA A 281 10.78 7.83 -10.26
CA ALA A 281 11.31 8.77 -9.29
C ALA A 281 11.39 8.14 -7.89
N GLU A 282 10.79 6.96 -7.70
CA GLU A 282 10.91 6.18 -6.47
C GLU A 282 12.36 5.87 -6.11
N ALA A 283 13.23 5.72 -7.11
CA ALA A 283 14.66 5.54 -6.89
C ALA A 283 15.32 6.73 -6.17
N ASP A 284 14.79 7.94 -6.33
CA ASP A 284 15.35 9.16 -5.76
C ASP A 284 14.84 9.43 -4.34
N TRP A 285 13.57 9.15 -4.06
CA TRP A 285 12.96 9.48 -2.77
C TRP A 285 12.86 8.32 -1.78
N PHE A 286 12.75 7.06 -2.23
CA PHE A 286 12.60 5.93 -1.30
C PHE A 286 13.81 5.75 -0.38
N PRO A 287 15.07 5.82 -0.87
CA PRO A 287 16.22 5.75 0.03
C PRO A 287 16.19 6.86 1.08
N LYS A 288 15.82 8.09 0.68
CA LYS A 288 15.68 9.21 1.61
C LYS A 288 14.63 8.94 2.68
N PHE A 289 13.45 8.44 2.28
CA PHE A 289 12.40 8.06 3.22
C PHE A 289 12.88 6.99 4.21
N ALA A 290 13.56 5.94 3.72
CA ALA A 290 14.08 4.87 4.55
C ALA A 290 15.12 5.38 5.56
N HIS A 291 16.01 6.28 5.14
CA HIS A 291 17.01 6.91 6.01
C HIS A 291 16.46 7.97 6.93
N ASP A 292 15.28 8.53 6.68
CA ASP A 292 14.58 9.45 7.59
C ASP A 292 13.84 8.69 8.70
N LEU A 293 13.75 7.35 8.63
CA LEU A 293 13.23 6.55 9.73
C LEU A 293 14.20 6.61 10.92
N ARG A 294 13.66 6.89 12.10
CA ARG A 294 14.41 6.97 13.35
C ARG A 294 13.86 5.97 14.34
N PHE A 295 14.75 5.20 14.96
CA PHE A 295 14.38 4.40 16.12
C PHE A 295 14.22 5.30 17.33
N THR A 296 13.11 5.12 18.04
CA THR A 296 12.84 5.81 19.29
C THR A 296 12.76 4.76 20.38
N THR A 297 13.31 5.03 21.56
CA THR A 297 13.07 4.17 22.72
C THR A 297 11.56 4.05 22.96
N PRO A 298 11.01 2.82 22.97
CA PRO A 298 9.61 2.59 23.33
C PRO A 298 9.34 2.89 24.80
#